data_AF-E6M3D8-F1
#
_entry.id   AF-E6M3D8-F1
#
_cell.length_a   1.000
_cell.length_b   1.000
_cell.length_c   1.000
_cell.angle_alpha   90.00
_cell.angle_beta   90.00
_cell.angle_gamma   90.00
#
_symmetry.space_group_name_H-M   'P 1'
#
loop_
_entity.id
_entity.type
_entity.pdbx_description
1 polymer ?
#
loop_
_entity_poly.entity_id
_entity_poly.type
_entity_poly.pdbx_seq_one_letter_code
_entity_poly.pdbx_strand_id
1 'polypeptide(L)'
;MRRFWNWLTPEPHNTDSDADAVRVLHISGTIAEESWFDDDITPSIFAAELNAGSGPVKIWLNSPGGDVVAAAQIYNMLIDYPGTVTVNIDGIAASAASVIAMAATKVAMSPVSMLMIHNPATMAVGDKDELARAMNMLDSVKESILNAYQEKTGMSRAKLSKLMDAETWMDARAAIDMGFADELLTNQRDPMFAVSLEKPDDPDDDEDEVDSPEEPEESDVDEEPKRLPFPPKNVGQGTVFSRRASEQKLVAHLTATSPPNPVRPPRPTIQPAVPVGRRVCDLYAELANQPH
;
A
#
# COMPACT_ATOMS: atom_id res chain seq x y z
N MET A 1 24.95 5.62 5.64
CA MET A 1 23.71 5.79 4.87
C MET A 1 22.55 5.09 5.59
N ARG A 2 21.40 5.74 5.78
CA ARG A 2 20.24 5.13 6.47
C ARG A 2 19.32 4.45 5.45
N ARG A 3 19.16 3.13 5.54
CA ARG A 3 18.15 2.39 4.77
C ARG A 3 16.76 2.84 5.21
N PHE A 4 15.89 3.12 4.24
CA PHE A 4 14.47 3.42 4.49
C PHE A 4 13.59 2.16 4.41
N TRP A 5 14.19 0.98 4.17
CA TRP A 5 13.50 -0.30 4.24
C TRP A 5 14.20 -1.28 5.18
N ASN A 6 13.41 -2.18 5.76
CA ASN A 6 13.90 -3.23 6.65
C ASN A 6 13.04 -4.49 6.55
N TRP A 7 13.67 -5.64 6.28
CA TRP A 7 12.99 -6.94 6.33
C TRP A 7 12.95 -7.44 7.78
N LEU A 8 11.80 -7.94 8.22
CA LEU A 8 11.70 -8.62 9.50
C LEU A 8 12.05 -10.10 9.34
N THR A 9 12.93 -10.59 10.20
CA THR A 9 13.20 -12.02 10.32
C THR A 9 12.02 -12.69 11.02
N PRO A 10 11.48 -13.80 10.50
CA PRO A 10 10.50 -14.60 11.22
C PRO A 10 11.09 -15.06 12.56
N GLU A 11 10.34 -14.94 13.65
CA GLU A 11 10.77 -15.45 14.97
C GLU A 11 11.15 -16.94 14.88
N PRO A 12 12.23 -17.38 15.54
CA PRO A 12 12.81 -18.72 15.40
C PRO A 12 11.91 -19.87 15.87
N HIS A 13 10.70 -19.57 16.38
CA HIS A 13 9.75 -20.57 16.85
C HIS A 13 8.81 -21.13 15.77
N ASN A 14 8.87 -20.64 14.53
CA ASN A 14 8.12 -21.24 13.43
C ASN A 14 8.98 -22.28 12.70
N THR A 15 8.92 -23.53 13.15
CA THR A 15 9.69 -24.66 12.58
C THR A 15 9.08 -25.25 11.31
N ASP A 16 8.07 -24.63 10.71
CA ASP A 16 7.57 -25.07 9.41
C ASP A 16 8.45 -24.50 8.29
N SER A 17 9.09 -25.43 7.60
CA SER A 17 9.93 -25.21 6.43
C SER A 17 9.09 -24.70 5.25
N ASP A 18 8.67 -23.44 5.27
CA ASP A 18 7.64 -22.99 4.34
C ASP A 18 8.12 -21.96 3.32
N ALA A 19 8.08 -22.40 2.06
CA ALA A 19 7.97 -21.55 0.88
C ALA A 19 6.70 -20.65 0.89
N ASP A 20 5.81 -20.85 1.87
CA ASP A 20 4.54 -20.16 2.09
C ASP A 20 4.54 -19.17 3.27
N ALA A 21 5.67 -18.98 3.96
CA ALA A 21 5.78 -18.01 5.05
C ALA A 21 5.66 -16.57 4.53
N VAL A 22 4.73 -15.78 5.10
CA VAL A 22 4.55 -14.37 4.75
C VAL A 22 5.78 -13.57 5.16
N ARG A 23 6.43 -12.94 4.19
CA ARG A 23 7.61 -12.11 4.41
C ARG A 23 7.19 -10.68 4.70
N VAL A 24 7.79 -10.05 5.70
CA VAL A 24 7.42 -8.69 6.12
C VAL A 24 8.54 -7.70 5.82
N LEU A 25 8.17 -6.62 5.13
CA LEU A 25 9.03 -5.50 4.78
C LEU A 25 8.47 -4.21 5.41
N HIS A 26 9.28 -3.45 6.12
CA HIS A 26 8.92 -2.08 6.51
C HIS A 26 9.55 -1.10 5.53
N ILE A 27 8.80 -0.09 5.10
CA ILE A 27 9.27 1.07 4.33
C ILE A 27 8.87 2.31 5.12
N SER A 28 9.84 2.96 5.75
CA SER A 28 9.61 4.05 6.69
C SER A 28 10.57 5.22 6.47
N GLY A 29 10.07 6.45 6.64
CA GLY A 29 10.86 7.66 6.45
C GLY A 29 10.97 8.11 4.99
N THR A 30 11.89 9.04 4.70
CA THR A 30 12.06 9.62 3.37
C THR A 30 12.64 8.60 2.39
N ILE A 31 12.02 8.46 1.22
CA ILE A 31 12.49 7.59 0.15
C ILE A 31 13.75 8.21 -0.46
N ALA A 32 14.87 7.50 -0.31
CA ALA A 32 16.18 7.86 -0.85
C ALA A 32 16.61 9.32 -0.55
N GLU A 33 16.62 9.68 0.73
CA GLU A 33 17.09 11.00 1.20
C GLU A 33 18.56 11.28 0.82
N GLU A 34 19.41 10.27 0.99
CA GLU A 34 20.77 10.23 0.45
C GLU A 34 20.70 9.44 -0.87
N SER A 35 21.15 10.06 -1.96
CA SER A 35 20.99 9.60 -3.35
C SER A 35 20.98 8.09 -3.53
N TRP A 36 19.94 7.56 -4.17
CA TRP A 36 19.77 6.15 -4.55
C TRP A 36 20.87 5.60 -5.50
N PHE A 37 21.72 6.50 -6.01
CA PHE A 37 22.85 6.19 -6.89
C PHE A 37 24.16 5.96 -6.15
N ASP A 38 24.16 6.05 -4.82
CA ASP A 38 25.36 5.82 -4.01
C ASP A 38 25.54 4.32 -3.68
N ASP A 39 26.78 3.88 -3.52
CA ASP A 39 27.17 2.46 -3.58
C ASP A 39 26.62 1.61 -2.41
N ASP A 40 26.23 2.24 -1.30
CA ASP A 40 25.80 1.55 -0.07
C ASP A 40 24.32 1.14 -0.06
N ILE A 41 23.47 1.79 -0.86
CA ILE A 41 22.00 1.58 -0.89
C ILE A 41 21.51 1.66 -2.33
N THR A 42 21.59 0.53 -3.05
CA THR A 42 21.29 0.48 -4.47
C THR A 42 19.98 -0.24 -4.77
N PRO A 43 19.35 0.03 -5.94
CA PRO A 43 18.20 -0.72 -6.41
C PRO A 43 18.49 -2.22 -6.55
N SER A 44 19.72 -2.59 -6.86
CA SER A 44 20.16 -3.99 -6.95
C SER A 44 20.08 -4.71 -5.60
N ILE A 45 20.40 -4.03 -4.49
CA ILE A 45 20.28 -4.62 -3.14
C ILE A 45 18.81 -4.84 -2.81
N PHE A 46 17.95 -3.84 -3.04
CA PHE A 46 16.51 -3.99 -2.80
C PHE A 46 15.93 -5.16 -3.63
N ALA A 47 16.27 -5.23 -4.91
CA ALA A 47 15.84 -6.31 -5.79
C ALA A 47 16.36 -7.68 -5.33
N ALA A 48 17.62 -7.77 -4.90
CA ALA A 48 18.19 -9.01 -4.38
C ALA A 48 17.48 -9.45 -3.10
N GLU A 49 17.24 -8.55 -2.15
CA GLU A 49 16.54 -8.87 -0.90
C GLU A 49 15.06 -9.23 -1.17
N LEU A 50 14.37 -8.54 -2.08
CA LEU A 50 13.01 -8.88 -2.50
C LEU A 50 12.96 -10.28 -3.12
N ASN A 51 13.94 -10.66 -3.93
CA ASN A 51 13.98 -11.97 -4.60
C ASN A 51 14.70 -13.07 -3.82
N ALA A 52 15.29 -12.77 -2.66
CA ALA A 52 15.97 -13.75 -1.81
C ALA A 52 15.01 -14.78 -1.19
N GLY A 53 13.70 -14.48 -1.17
CA GLY A 53 12.67 -15.40 -0.67
C GLY A 53 11.47 -15.48 -1.61
N SER A 54 10.71 -16.57 -1.48
CA SER A 54 9.44 -16.79 -2.16
C SER A 54 8.25 -16.46 -1.25
N GLY A 55 7.03 -16.54 -1.79
CA GLY A 55 5.79 -16.41 -1.03
C GLY A 55 5.21 -15.00 -0.99
N PRO A 56 4.14 -14.78 -0.21
CA PRO A 56 3.51 -13.46 -0.08
C PRO A 56 4.40 -12.47 0.67
N VAL A 57 4.39 -11.21 0.23
CA VAL A 57 5.08 -10.09 0.90
C VAL A 57 4.05 -9.12 1.48
N LYS A 58 4.19 -8.80 2.76
CA LYS A 58 3.41 -7.78 3.47
C LYS A 58 4.33 -6.59 3.78
N ILE A 59 4.02 -5.45 3.18
CA ILE A 59 4.77 -4.21 3.32
C ILE A 59 4.06 -3.30 4.32
N TRP A 60 4.72 -2.86 5.38
CA TRP A 60 4.24 -1.78 6.24
C TRP A 60 4.85 -0.46 5.76
N LEU A 61 4.00 0.44 5.27
CA LEU A 61 4.41 1.68 4.61
C LEU A 61 4.03 2.90 5.46
N ASN A 62 5.06 3.62 5.90
CA ASN A 62 4.93 4.87 6.66
C ASN A 62 5.95 5.90 6.18
N SER A 63 5.64 6.58 5.08
CA SER A 63 6.58 7.47 4.41
C SER A 63 5.92 8.77 3.90
N PRO A 64 6.56 9.94 4.11
CA PRO A 64 6.13 11.19 3.52
C PRO A 64 6.43 11.28 2.00
N GLY A 65 7.07 10.27 1.42
CA GLY A 65 7.57 10.27 0.06
C GLY A 65 9.07 10.56 -0.01
N GLY A 66 9.52 11.10 -1.14
CA GLY A 66 10.94 11.35 -1.41
C GLY A 66 11.20 11.29 -2.91
N ASP A 67 12.29 10.65 -3.30
CA ASP A 67 12.70 10.52 -4.70
C ASP A 67 11.71 9.68 -5.52
N VAL A 68 11.20 10.27 -6.59
CA VAL A 68 10.21 9.62 -7.48
C VAL A 68 10.83 8.55 -8.39
N VAL A 69 12.12 8.66 -8.71
CA VAL A 69 12.81 7.69 -9.57
C VAL A 69 13.05 6.39 -8.79
N ALA A 70 13.50 6.48 -7.54
CA ALA A 70 13.62 5.37 -6.62
C ALA A 70 12.25 4.70 -6.38
N ALA A 71 11.21 5.49 -6.14
CA ALA A 71 9.85 4.97 -6.01
C ALA A 71 9.34 4.26 -7.27
N ALA A 72 9.64 4.78 -8.46
CA ALA A 72 9.28 4.13 -9.73
C ALA A 72 10.03 2.80 -9.93
N GLN A 73 11.29 2.71 -9.50
CA GLN A 73 12.04 1.46 -9.55
C GLN A 73 11.48 0.41 -8.57
N ILE A 74 11.17 0.81 -7.33
CA ILE A 74 10.51 -0.08 -6.36
C ILE A 74 9.15 -0.52 -6.90
N TYR A 75 8.35 0.40 -7.45
CA TYR A 75 7.09 0.07 -8.10
C TYR A 75 7.26 -1.04 -9.13
N ASN A 76 8.22 -0.88 -10.05
CA ASN A 76 8.50 -1.88 -11.09
C ASN A 76 8.95 -3.23 -10.50
N MET A 77 9.79 -3.23 -9.47
CA MET A 77 10.23 -4.46 -8.80
C MET A 77 9.07 -5.19 -8.09
N LEU A 78 8.13 -4.44 -7.51
CA LEU A 78 6.97 -5.01 -6.81
C LEU A 78 5.93 -5.56 -7.78
N ILE A 79 5.69 -4.93 -8.95
CA ILE A 79 4.78 -5.48 -9.96
C ILE A 79 5.34 -6.72 -10.66
N ASP A 80 6.66 -6.84 -10.79
CA ASP A 80 7.33 -8.01 -11.36
C ASP A 80 7.47 -9.16 -10.34
N TYR A 81 7.21 -8.89 -9.05
CA TYR A 81 7.32 -9.92 -8.01
C TYR A 81 6.26 -11.01 -8.23
N PRO A 82 6.65 -12.31 -8.26
CA PRO A 82 5.72 -13.39 -8.58
C PRO A 82 4.72 -13.70 -7.45
N GLY A 83 5.06 -13.30 -6.21
CA GLY A 83 4.19 -13.48 -5.05
C GLY A 83 3.16 -12.36 -4.90
N THR A 84 2.19 -12.55 -4.02
CA THR A 84 1.22 -11.48 -3.70
C THR A 84 1.89 -10.41 -2.85
N VAL A 85 1.75 -9.14 -3.26
CA VAL A 85 2.22 -7.98 -2.48
C VAL A 85 1.03 -7.30 -1.82
N THR A 86 1.04 -7.24 -0.50
CA THR A 86 0.08 -6.46 0.29
C THR A 86 0.79 -5.26 0.92
N VAL A 87 0.32 -4.04 0.68
CA VAL A 87 0.81 -2.83 1.35
C VAL A 87 -0.17 -2.41 2.42
N ASN A 88 0.30 -2.31 3.66
CA ASN A 88 -0.40 -1.80 4.82
C ASN A 88 0.09 -0.38 5.11
N ILE A 89 -0.78 0.62 4.96
CA ILE A 89 -0.46 2.02 5.30
C ILE A 89 -0.93 2.26 6.74
N ASP A 90 0.00 2.27 7.68
CA ASP A 90 -0.27 2.38 9.12
C ASP A 90 -0.10 3.79 9.68
N GLY A 91 0.63 4.66 8.99
CA GLY A 91 0.77 6.09 9.32
C GLY A 91 0.44 7.01 8.13
N ILE A 92 1.36 7.11 7.18
CA ILE A 92 1.18 7.94 5.98
C ILE A 92 1.78 7.28 4.74
N ALA A 93 1.11 7.40 3.60
CA ALA A 93 1.70 7.18 2.28
C ALA A 93 1.48 8.43 1.43
N ALA A 94 2.47 9.34 1.43
CA ALA A 94 2.38 10.60 0.72
C ALA A 94 3.35 10.68 -0.46
N SER A 95 2.98 11.43 -1.50
CA SER A 95 3.86 11.71 -2.63
C SER A 95 4.40 10.40 -3.24
N ALA A 96 5.71 10.27 -3.45
CA ALA A 96 6.35 9.09 -4.02
C ALA A 96 6.01 7.76 -3.28
N ALA A 97 5.71 7.80 -1.98
CA ALA A 97 5.30 6.61 -1.23
C ALA A 97 3.92 6.09 -1.69
N SER A 98 3.00 7.00 -2.05
CA SER A 98 1.70 6.61 -2.59
C SER A 98 1.85 5.86 -3.92
N VAL A 99 2.86 6.19 -4.74
CA VAL A 99 3.19 5.45 -5.96
C VAL A 99 3.63 4.03 -5.65
N ILE A 100 4.51 3.83 -4.67
CA ILE A 100 4.93 2.48 -4.22
C ILE A 100 3.70 1.66 -3.79
N ALA A 101 2.78 2.26 -3.03
CA ALA A 101 1.56 1.58 -2.60
C ALA A 101 0.71 1.08 -3.79
N MET A 102 0.68 1.81 -4.90
CA MET A 102 -0.09 1.41 -6.10
C MET A 102 0.45 0.16 -6.79
N ALA A 103 1.70 -0.25 -6.53
CA ALA A 103 2.24 -1.49 -7.07
C ALA A 103 1.62 -2.74 -6.42
N ALA A 104 0.98 -2.59 -5.26
CA ALA A 104 0.50 -3.71 -4.49
C ALA A 104 -0.75 -4.34 -5.10
N THR A 105 -0.79 -5.67 -5.06
CA THR A 105 -2.01 -6.45 -5.34
C THR A 105 -3.14 -6.02 -4.42
N LYS A 106 -2.82 -5.72 -3.15
CA LYS A 106 -3.76 -5.26 -2.14
C LYS A 106 -3.16 -4.12 -1.32
N VAL A 107 -3.95 -3.08 -1.07
CA VAL A 107 -3.61 -1.93 -0.22
C VAL A 107 -4.62 -1.88 0.91
N ALA A 108 -4.16 -1.99 2.14
CA ALA A 108 -4.97 -1.84 3.33
C ALA A 108 -4.51 -0.62 4.12
N MET A 109 -5.46 0.16 4.64
CA MET A 109 -5.16 1.40 5.36
C MET A 109 -5.66 1.38 6.80
N SER A 110 -4.81 1.77 7.74
CA SER A 110 -5.21 2.01 9.12
C SER A 110 -6.33 3.06 9.18
N PRO A 111 -7.36 2.89 10.03
CA PRO A 111 -8.41 3.91 10.18
C PRO A 111 -7.90 5.30 10.56
N VAL A 112 -6.66 5.41 11.05
CA VAL A 112 -6.00 6.67 11.43
C VAL A 112 -4.87 7.08 10.48
N SER A 113 -4.67 6.37 9.35
CA SER A 113 -3.66 6.74 8.36
C SER A 113 -4.19 7.65 7.26
N MET A 114 -3.25 8.24 6.52
CA MET A 114 -3.52 9.17 5.42
C MET A 114 -2.79 8.75 4.15
N LEU A 115 -3.42 8.98 3.00
CA LEU A 115 -2.81 8.89 1.68
C LEU A 115 -2.82 10.27 1.02
N MET A 116 -1.71 10.66 0.39
CA MET A 116 -1.61 11.94 -0.32
C MET A 116 -1.00 11.78 -1.70
N ILE A 117 -1.64 12.40 -2.69
CA ILE A 117 -1.12 12.52 -4.06
C ILE A 117 -0.99 13.98 -4.47
N HIS A 118 0.07 14.30 -5.21
CA HIS A 118 0.34 15.64 -5.71
C HIS A 118 1.27 15.60 -6.92
N ASN A 119 1.44 16.73 -7.60
CA ASN A 119 2.36 16.85 -8.73
C ASN A 119 3.82 16.66 -8.30
N PRO A 120 4.69 16.14 -9.18
CA PRO A 120 6.13 16.13 -8.90
C PRO A 120 6.65 17.56 -8.73
N ALA A 121 7.65 17.71 -7.88
CA ALA A 121 8.27 19.00 -7.59
C ALA A 121 9.79 18.86 -7.65
N THR A 122 10.47 19.92 -8.07
CA THR A 122 11.92 20.03 -8.06
C THR A 122 12.35 21.48 -7.84
N MET A 123 13.62 21.69 -7.54
CA MET A 123 14.26 23.00 -7.55
C MET A 123 15.22 23.06 -8.74
N ALA A 124 15.05 24.06 -9.61
CA ALA A 124 15.90 24.26 -10.78
C ALA A 124 16.40 25.70 -10.85
N VAL A 125 17.65 25.88 -11.27
CA VAL A 125 18.29 27.18 -11.51
C VAL A 125 19.01 27.10 -12.84
N GLY A 126 18.82 28.11 -13.68
CA GLY A 126 19.40 28.13 -15.02
C GLY A 126 18.82 29.22 -15.90
N ASP A 127 19.25 29.25 -17.15
CA ASP A 127 18.67 30.10 -18.17
C ASP A 127 17.26 29.66 -18.59
N LYS A 128 16.64 30.40 -19.51
CA LYS A 128 15.28 30.12 -20.00
C LYS A 128 15.14 28.69 -20.54
N ASP A 129 16.13 28.20 -21.29
CA ASP A 129 16.03 26.91 -21.96
C ASP A 129 16.27 25.76 -20.97
N GLU A 130 17.12 25.96 -19.96
CA GLU A 130 17.30 25.05 -18.82
C GLU A 130 16.02 24.91 -18.00
N LEU A 131 15.37 26.03 -17.66
CA LEU A 131 14.09 26.01 -16.94
C LEU A 131 12.97 25.38 -17.75
N ALA A 132 12.94 25.61 -19.07
CA ALA A 132 11.98 24.94 -19.96
C ALA A 132 12.18 23.41 -19.99
N ARG A 133 13.44 22.94 -20.00
CA ARG A 133 13.74 21.50 -19.89
C ARG A 133 13.29 20.92 -18.55
N ALA A 134 13.48 21.64 -17.45
CA ALA A 134 13.01 21.21 -16.13
C ALA A 134 11.48 21.07 -16.06
N MET A 135 10.73 22.02 -16.65
CA MET A 135 9.26 21.93 -16.74
C MET A 135 8.82 20.70 -17.54
N ASN A 136 9.40 20.46 -18.71
CA ASN A 136 9.08 19.28 -19.53
C ASN A 136 9.39 17.96 -18.81
N MET A 137 10.46 17.94 -18.01
CA MET A 137 10.79 16.78 -17.16
C MET A 137 9.71 16.55 -16.11
N LEU A 138 9.27 17.59 -15.40
CA LEU A 138 8.19 17.47 -14.41
C LEU A 138 6.88 16.97 -15.05
N ASP A 139 6.53 17.46 -16.24
CA ASP A 139 5.36 16.97 -16.98
C ASP A 139 5.49 15.47 -17.30
N SER A 140 6.66 15.05 -17.79
CA SER A 140 6.92 13.63 -18.10
C SER A 140 6.84 12.74 -16.85
N VAL A 141 7.38 13.22 -15.73
CA VAL A 141 7.27 12.52 -14.43
C VAL A 141 5.82 12.45 -13.97
N LYS A 142 5.04 13.54 -14.10
CA LYS A 142 3.61 13.55 -13.75
C LYS A 142 2.86 12.49 -14.55
N GLU A 143 3.12 12.40 -15.86
CA GLU A 143 2.51 11.38 -16.72
C GLU A 143 2.91 9.96 -16.31
N SER A 144 4.15 9.73 -15.86
CA SER A 144 4.58 8.44 -15.33
C SER A 144 3.81 8.05 -14.06
N ILE A 145 3.71 8.95 -13.08
CA ILE A 145 2.98 8.75 -11.82
C ILE A 145 1.49 8.47 -12.11
N LEU A 146 0.88 9.22 -13.05
CA LEU A 146 -0.53 9.04 -13.43
C LEU A 146 -0.83 7.62 -13.93
N ASN A 147 0.13 6.92 -14.54
CA ASN A 147 -0.06 5.54 -14.96
C ASN A 147 -0.31 4.63 -13.75
N ALA A 148 0.51 4.72 -12.70
CA ALA A 148 0.33 3.91 -11.50
C ALA A 148 -1.03 4.14 -10.84
N TYR A 149 -1.47 5.40 -10.71
CA TYR A 149 -2.78 5.71 -10.15
C TYR A 149 -3.93 5.25 -11.05
N GLN A 150 -3.78 5.38 -12.37
CA GLN A 150 -4.81 4.97 -13.32
C GLN A 150 -5.00 3.44 -13.30
N GLU A 151 -3.90 2.68 -13.26
CA GLU A 151 -3.96 1.22 -13.16
C GLU A 151 -4.59 0.77 -11.84
N LYS A 152 -4.25 1.40 -10.70
CA LYS A 152 -4.81 1.00 -9.40
C LYS A 152 -6.28 1.39 -9.23
N THR A 153 -6.65 2.62 -9.62
CA THR A 153 -7.97 3.19 -9.32
C THR A 153 -9.01 2.99 -10.42
N GLY A 154 -8.57 2.77 -11.68
CA GLY A 154 -9.44 2.78 -12.86
C GLY A 154 -10.02 4.17 -13.22
N MET A 155 -9.63 5.24 -12.54
CA MET A 155 -10.12 6.59 -12.83
C MET A 155 -9.58 7.13 -14.15
N SER A 156 -10.32 8.08 -14.75
CA SER A 156 -9.82 8.78 -15.92
C SER A 156 -8.58 9.62 -15.58
N ARG A 157 -7.64 9.65 -16.52
CA ARG A 157 -6.41 10.44 -16.41
C ARG A 157 -6.67 11.91 -16.08
N ALA A 158 -7.70 12.51 -16.67
CA ALA A 158 -8.10 13.89 -16.40
C ALA A 158 -8.58 14.11 -14.95
N LYS A 159 -9.28 13.13 -14.36
CA LYS A 159 -9.72 13.19 -12.96
C LYS A 159 -8.51 13.08 -12.02
N LEU A 160 -7.63 12.12 -12.26
CA LEU A 160 -6.40 11.93 -11.48
C LEU A 160 -5.48 13.15 -11.55
N SER A 161 -5.29 13.73 -12.74
CA SER A 161 -4.48 14.93 -12.94
C SER A 161 -5.00 16.10 -12.09
N LYS A 162 -6.32 16.31 -12.04
CA LYS A 162 -6.93 17.34 -11.19
C LYS A 162 -6.74 17.08 -9.69
N LEU A 163 -6.81 15.81 -9.26
CA LEU A 163 -6.54 15.47 -7.86
C LEU A 163 -5.08 15.75 -7.48
N MET A 164 -4.13 15.45 -8.38
CA MET A 164 -2.72 15.79 -8.17
C MET A 164 -2.48 17.30 -8.18
N ASP A 165 -3.12 18.03 -9.09
CA ASP A 165 -3.07 19.50 -9.13
C ASP A 165 -3.57 20.14 -7.84
N ALA A 166 -4.52 19.49 -7.17
CA ALA A 166 -5.08 19.97 -5.91
C ALA A 166 -4.21 19.63 -4.68
N GLU A 167 -3.18 18.78 -4.80
CA GLU A 167 -2.53 18.15 -3.63
C GLU A 167 -3.59 17.53 -2.70
N THR A 168 -4.08 16.36 -3.10
CA THR A 168 -5.23 15.72 -2.47
C THR A 168 -4.78 14.78 -1.35
N TRP A 169 -5.36 15.01 -0.17
CA TRP A 169 -5.24 14.17 1.01
C TRP A 169 -6.52 13.38 1.23
N MET A 170 -6.39 12.09 1.53
CA MET A 170 -7.48 11.14 1.72
C MET A 170 -7.26 10.39 3.03
N ASP A 171 -8.29 10.30 3.86
CA ASP A 171 -8.32 9.29 4.92
C ASP A 171 -8.54 7.89 4.33
N ALA A 172 -8.39 6.87 5.17
CA ALA A 172 -8.48 5.48 4.76
C ALA A 172 -9.79 5.13 4.04
N ARG A 173 -10.93 5.67 4.48
CA ARG A 173 -12.22 5.41 3.84
C ARG A 173 -12.32 6.08 2.48
N ALA A 174 -11.88 7.33 2.38
CA ALA A 174 -11.90 8.04 1.12
C ALA A 174 -10.98 7.40 0.08
N ALA A 175 -9.80 6.95 0.51
CA ALA A 175 -8.88 6.23 -0.34
C ALA A 175 -9.51 4.93 -0.88
N ILE A 176 -10.28 4.21 -0.06
CA ILE A 176 -11.03 3.02 -0.48
C ILE A 176 -12.14 3.40 -1.47
N ASP A 177 -12.98 4.38 -1.13
CA ASP A 177 -14.08 4.84 -1.99
C ASP A 177 -13.59 5.31 -3.37
N MET A 178 -12.37 5.83 -3.41
CA MET A 178 -11.69 6.31 -4.61
C MET A 178 -10.81 5.24 -5.27
N GLY A 179 -10.70 4.02 -4.73
CA GLY A 179 -9.94 2.93 -5.32
C GLY A 179 -8.41 3.05 -5.21
N PHE A 180 -7.90 3.96 -4.37
CA PHE A 180 -6.48 4.00 -4.00
C PHE A 180 -6.13 2.94 -2.96
N ALA A 181 -7.12 2.49 -2.18
CA ALA A 181 -7.01 1.40 -1.23
C ALA A 181 -8.14 0.39 -1.42
N ASP A 182 -7.97 -0.82 -0.88
CA ASP A 182 -8.92 -1.91 -1.03
C ASP A 182 -9.72 -2.16 0.26
N GLU A 183 -9.11 -1.97 1.43
CA GLU A 183 -9.77 -2.21 2.71
C GLU A 183 -9.16 -1.42 3.88
N LEU A 184 -9.88 -1.41 5.00
CA LEU A 184 -9.33 -0.96 6.27
C LEU A 184 -8.47 -2.06 6.90
N LEU A 185 -7.37 -1.69 7.53
CA LEU A 185 -6.70 -2.55 8.48
C LEU A 185 -7.65 -2.76 9.66
N THR A 186 -8.14 -3.99 9.81
CA THR A 186 -9.01 -4.38 10.91
C THR A 186 -8.24 -5.18 11.95
N ASN A 187 -8.75 -5.21 13.18
CA ASN A 187 -8.16 -5.86 14.34
C ASN A 187 -8.09 -7.41 14.27
N GLN A 188 -8.12 -8.00 13.07
CA GLN A 188 -7.66 -9.37 12.88
C GLN A 188 -6.14 -9.35 13.05
N ARG A 189 -5.69 -9.29 14.30
CA ARG A 189 -4.28 -9.41 14.65
C ARG A 189 -3.84 -10.79 14.17
N ASP A 190 -3.11 -10.85 13.07
CA ASP A 190 -2.18 -11.96 12.86
C ASP A 190 -1.26 -11.95 14.09
N PRO A 191 -1.19 -13.03 14.89
CA PRO A 191 -0.43 -13.06 16.14
C PRO A 191 1.09 -12.85 15.97
N MET A 192 1.58 -12.58 14.77
CA MET A 192 2.97 -12.27 14.45
C MET A 192 3.52 -10.98 15.09
N PHE A 193 2.66 -10.12 15.66
CA PHE A 193 3.06 -8.83 16.24
C PHE A 193 2.61 -8.62 17.68
N ALA A 194 2.41 -9.69 18.45
CA ALA A 194 2.42 -9.54 19.90
C ALA A 194 3.86 -9.23 20.32
N VAL A 195 4.21 -7.94 20.37
CA VAL A 195 5.35 -7.48 21.18
C VAL A 195 5.08 -8.04 22.58
N SER A 196 5.92 -8.98 23.02
CA SER A 196 5.94 -9.41 24.40
C SER A 196 6.17 -8.17 25.25
N LEU A 197 5.09 -7.64 25.81
CA LEU A 197 5.17 -6.83 27.02
C LEU A 197 5.61 -7.82 28.09
N GLU A 198 6.92 -8.09 28.16
CA GLU A 198 7.51 -8.62 29.36
C GLU A 198 7.17 -7.62 30.45
N LYS A 199 6.30 -8.05 31.37
CA LYS A 199 6.10 -7.35 32.63
C LYS A 199 7.49 -7.26 33.28
N PRO A 200 7.89 -6.10 33.83
CA PRO A 200 9.11 -6.06 34.62
C PRO A 200 8.99 -7.09 35.74
N ASP A 201 9.97 -7.98 35.85
CA ASP A 201 10.15 -8.83 37.02
C ASP A 201 10.21 -7.92 38.25
N ASP A 202 9.26 -8.10 39.16
CA ASP A 202 9.28 -7.49 40.49
C ASP A 202 9.97 -8.51 41.42
N PRO A 203 11.24 -8.29 41.81
CA PRO A 203 11.92 -9.18 42.72
C PRO A 203 11.86 -8.53 44.10
N ASP A 204 10.76 -8.75 44.82
CA ASP A 204 10.70 -8.65 46.29
C ASP A 204 9.27 -9.03 46.74
N ASP A 205 9.03 -10.33 46.96
CA ASP A 205 7.86 -10.80 47.70
C ASP A 205 8.27 -12.03 48.54
N ASP A 206 9.16 -11.78 49.48
CA ASP A 206 9.33 -12.59 50.69
C ASP A 206 8.90 -11.70 51.86
N GLU A 207 7.73 -11.96 52.44
CA GLU A 207 7.50 -12.02 53.91
C GLU A 207 6.01 -12.28 54.23
N ASP A 208 5.77 -13.52 54.65
CA ASP A 208 4.95 -13.98 55.78
C ASP A 208 3.48 -13.54 56.00
N GLU A 209 2.64 -14.58 55.99
CA GLU A 209 1.45 -14.87 56.81
C GLU A 209 1.20 -13.97 58.05
N VAL A 210 -0.03 -13.42 58.19
CA VAL A 210 -1.12 -13.74 59.16
C VAL A 210 -1.96 -12.49 59.52
N ASP A 211 -3.28 -12.69 59.51
CA ASP A 211 -4.36 -12.09 60.33
C ASP A 211 -5.28 -11.01 59.73
N SER A 212 -6.59 -11.32 59.77
CA SER A 212 -7.73 -10.40 59.56
C SER A 212 -8.17 -9.84 60.93
N PRO A 213 -9.23 -9.01 61.09
CA PRO A 213 -10.02 -8.20 60.14
C PRO A 213 -10.22 -6.72 60.62
N GLU A 214 -10.80 -5.85 59.78
CA GLU A 214 -11.88 -4.89 60.16
C GLU A 214 -12.23 -3.94 58.99
N GLU A 215 -13.51 -3.90 58.63
CA GLU A 215 -14.20 -2.84 57.88
C GLU A 215 -14.62 -1.71 58.86
N PRO A 216 -14.79 -0.42 58.47
CA PRO A 216 -15.92 -0.02 57.60
C PRO A 216 -15.73 1.19 56.65
N GLU A 217 -16.65 1.17 55.66
CA GLU A 217 -17.31 2.21 54.83
C GLU A 217 -16.85 3.69 54.87
N GLU A 218 -16.67 4.32 53.70
CA GLU A 218 -17.67 5.22 53.05
C GLU A 218 -17.12 6.05 51.86
N SER A 219 -18.03 6.33 50.92
CA SER A 219 -18.15 7.49 50.01
C SER A 219 -17.52 7.47 48.60
N ASP A 220 -18.40 7.17 47.63
CA ASP A 220 -18.65 7.80 46.32
C ASP A 220 -17.59 8.76 45.74
N VAL A 221 -17.13 8.49 44.50
CA VAL A 221 -17.51 9.23 43.26
C VAL A 221 -17.02 8.44 42.04
N ASP A 222 -17.95 7.78 41.33
CA ASP A 222 -17.75 7.35 39.94
C ASP A 222 -17.93 8.57 39.01
N GLU A 223 -16.83 9.11 38.45
CA GLU A 223 -16.90 9.98 37.26
C GLU A 223 -16.42 9.20 36.02
N GLU A 224 -17.38 8.61 35.29
CA GLU A 224 -17.20 8.28 33.87
C GLU A 224 -16.87 9.56 33.08
N PRO A 225 -15.87 9.57 32.19
CA PRO A 225 -15.62 10.73 31.35
C PRO A 225 -16.78 10.90 30.35
N LYS A 226 -17.55 11.98 30.54
CA LYS A 226 -18.61 12.48 29.66
C LYS A 226 -18.18 12.40 28.19
N ARG A 227 -18.82 11.50 27.43
CA ARG A 227 -18.74 11.49 25.97
C ARG A 227 -19.17 12.86 25.45
N LEU A 228 -18.31 13.47 24.63
CA LEU A 228 -18.60 14.71 23.92
C LEU A 228 -19.92 14.55 23.13
N PRO A 229 -20.85 15.52 23.21
CA PRO A 229 -22.08 15.46 22.46
C PRO A 229 -21.76 15.75 20.99
N PHE A 230 -22.47 15.08 20.09
CA PHE A 230 -22.36 15.14 18.62
C PHE A 230 -21.31 14.21 18.00
N PRO A 231 -21.71 13.02 17.51
CA PRO A 231 -20.94 12.37 16.46
C PRO A 231 -20.91 13.31 15.23
N PRO A 232 -19.74 13.49 14.56
CA PRO A 232 -19.69 14.26 13.34
C PRO A 232 -20.64 13.62 12.30
N LYS A 233 -21.36 14.45 11.54
CA LYS A 233 -22.42 14.04 10.59
C LYS A 233 -21.98 13.08 9.46
N ASN A 234 -20.73 12.64 9.45
CA ASN A 234 -20.11 11.81 8.42
C ASN A 234 -19.72 10.43 8.96
N VAL A 235 -20.56 9.80 9.77
CA VAL A 235 -20.33 8.42 10.23
C VAL A 235 -20.60 7.46 9.07
N GLY A 236 -19.69 7.42 8.09
CA GLY A 236 -19.88 6.63 6.87
C GLY A 236 -18.92 7.01 5.77
N GLN A 237 -18.85 8.30 5.45
CA GLN A 237 -18.15 8.83 4.28
C GLN A 237 -16.73 9.27 4.62
N GLY A 238 -15.74 8.83 3.84
CA GLY A 238 -14.35 9.24 4.02
C GLY A 238 -14.14 10.74 3.81
N THR A 239 -13.08 11.26 4.41
CA THR A 239 -12.67 12.66 4.35
C THR A 239 -11.62 12.84 3.27
N VAL A 240 -11.86 13.82 2.38
CA VAL A 240 -10.89 14.28 1.39
C VAL A 240 -10.69 15.78 1.55
N PHE A 241 -9.44 16.23 1.54
CA PHE A 241 -9.12 17.65 1.56
C PHE A 241 -7.93 18.00 0.65
N SER A 242 -7.79 19.29 0.35
CA SER A 242 -6.72 19.84 -0.47
C SER A 242 -5.95 20.89 0.31
N ARG A 243 -4.62 20.96 0.13
CA ARG A 243 -3.81 22.07 0.69
C ARG A 243 -3.93 23.36 -0.11
N ARG A 244 -4.47 23.33 -1.33
CA ARG A 244 -4.73 24.52 -2.14
C ARG A 244 -6.17 24.99 -1.89
N ALA A 245 -6.32 26.12 -1.20
CA ALA A 245 -7.63 26.63 -0.80
C ALA A 245 -8.60 26.83 -1.98
N SER A 246 -8.11 27.18 -3.18
CA SER A 246 -8.92 27.30 -4.40
C SER A 246 -9.52 25.97 -4.86
N GLU A 247 -8.88 24.85 -4.52
CA GLU A 247 -9.19 23.52 -5.06
C GLU A 247 -10.10 22.69 -4.14
N GLN A 248 -10.42 23.15 -2.93
CA GLN A 248 -11.24 22.39 -1.97
C GLN A 248 -12.64 22.05 -2.51
N LYS A 249 -13.30 23.01 -3.18
CA LYS A 249 -14.62 22.78 -3.81
C LYS A 249 -14.54 21.83 -5.00
N LEU A 250 -13.44 21.90 -5.76
CA LEU A 250 -13.22 21.01 -6.90
C LEU A 250 -13.03 19.57 -6.43
N VAL A 251 -12.20 19.37 -5.42
CA VAL A 251 -11.97 18.04 -4.82
C VAL A 251 -13.29 17.47 -4.30
N ALA A 252 -14.07 18.24 -3.52
CA ALA A 252 -15.38 17.80 -3.03
C ALA A 252 -16.35 17.41 -4.17
N HIS A 253 -16.30 18.12 -5.31
CA HIS A 253 -17.13 17.80 -6.48
C HIS A 253 -16.65 16.52 -7.19
N LEU A 254 -15.34 16.35 -7.36
CA LEU A 254 -14.75 15.17 -7.99
C LEU A 254 -14.93 13.90 -7.16
N THR A 255 -15.05 14.02 -5.84
CA THR A 255 -15.22 12.88 -4.91
C THR A 255 -16.68 12.50 -4.69
N ALA A 256 -17.63 13.42 -4.90
CA ALA A 256 -19.06 13.14 -4.73
C ALA A 256 -19.69 12.29 -5.86
N THR A 257 -19.01 12.12 -7.00
CA THR A 257 -19.49 11.26 -8.09
C THR A 257 -19.02 9.81 -7.87
N SER A 258 -19.94 8.92 -7.52
CA SER A 258 -19.68 7.48 -7.33
C SER A 258 -18.91 6.88 -8.52
N PRO A 259 -17.93 5.98 -8.28
CA PRO A 259 -17.26 5.28 -9.37
C PRO A 259 -18.24 4.33 -10.08
N PRO A 260 -18.12 4.13 -11.40
CA PRO A 260 -18.79 3.02 -12.07
C PRO A 260 -18.30 1.71 -11.43
N ASN A 261 -19.22 0.75 -11.25
CA ASN A 261 -18.90 -0.59 -10.73
C ASN A 261 -17.66 -1.16 -11.40
N PRO A 262 -16.68 -1.71 -10.65
CA PRO A 262 -15.53 -2.35 -11.25
C PRO A 262 -16.00 -3.55 -12.08
N VAL A 263 -15.90 -3.43 -13.41
CA VAL A 263 -16.02 -4.58 -14.29
C VAL A 263 -14.75 -5.39 -14.09
N ARG A 264 -14.86 -6.46 -13.29
CA ARG A 264 -13.81 -7.45 -13.15
C ARG A 264 -13.49 -8.01 -14.55
N PRO A 265 -12.25 -7.95 -15.05
CA PRO A 265 -11.92 -8.62 -16.30
C PRO A 265 -12.20 -10.13 -16.14
N PRO A 266 -12.77 -10.80 -17.15
CA PRO A 266 -13.04 -12.22 -17.07
C PRO A 266 -11.72 -12.96 -16.83
N ARG A 267 -11.70 -13.79 -15.79
CA ARG A 267 -10.57 -14.68 -15.48
C ARG A 267 -10.28 -15.52 -16.73
N PRO A 268 -9.02 -15.61 -17.21
CA PRO A 268 -8.71 -16.43 -18.38
C PRO A 268 -9.16 -17.86 -18.10
N THR A 269 -10.10 -18.35 -18.91
CA THR A 269 -10.52 -19.74 -18.87
C THR A 269 -9.43 -20.55 -19.56
N ILE A 270 -8.53 -21.15 -18.79
CA ILE A 270 -7.59 -22.14 -19.33
C ILE A 270 -8.44 -23.35 -19.73
N GLN A 271 -8.75 -23.48 -21.02
CA GLN A 271 -9.24 -24.73 -21.56
C GLN A 271 -8.06 -25.71 -21.62
N PRO A 272 -8.19 -26.95 -21.11
CA PRO A 272 -7.16 -27.96 -21.31
C PRO A 272 -7.03 -28.25 -22.80
N ALA A 273 -5.80 -28.23 -23.32
CA ALA A 273 -5.51 -28.59 -24.70
C ALA A 273 -5.97 -30.03 -24.99
N VAL A 274 -6.84 -30.19 -25.98
CA VAL A 274 -7.25 -31.52 -26.48
C VAL A 274 -6.14 -32.05 -27.41
N PRO A 275 -5.70 -33.31 -27.29
CA PRO A 275 -4.65 -33.87 -28.14
C PRO A 275 -5.11 -34.01 -29.60
N VAL A 276 -4.17 -33.69 -30.50
CA VAL A 276 -4.25 -33.74 -31.97
C VAL A 276 -4.41 -35.17 -32.49
N GLY A 277 -5.15 -35.34 -33.60
CA GLY A 277 -4.95 -36.49 -34.48
C GLY A 277 -6.07 -36.74 -35.50
N ARG A 278 -6.04 -36.06 -36.66
CA ARG A 278 -6.71 -36.62 -37.85
C ARG A 278 -5.85 -37.75 -38.40
N ARG A 279 -6.45 -38.90 -38.69
CA ARG A 279 -5.73 -40.07 -39.21
C ARG A 279 -5.37 -39.82 -40.67
N VAL A 280 -4.13 -40.13 -41.03
CA VAL A 280 -3.59 -40.06 -42.41
C VAL A 280 -4.42 -40.89 -43.41
N CYS A 281 -5.25 -41.82 -42.93
CA CYS A 281 -6.16 -42.62 -43.75
C CYS A 281 -7.28 -41.81 -44.42
N ASP A 282 -7.69 -40.67 -43.85
CA ASP A 282 -8.83 -39.89 -44.37
C ASP A 282 -8.46 -39.14 -45.67
N LEU A 283 -7.18 -38.83 -45.88
CA LEU A 283 -6.67 -38.16 -47.08
C LEU A 283 -6.58 -39.08 -48.31
N TYR A 284 -6.49 -40.41 -48.12
CA TYR A 284 -6.40 -41.36 -49.23
C TYR A 284 -7.75 -41.67 -49.87
N ALA A 285 -8.85 -41.51 -49.14
CA ALA A 285 -10.21 -41.71 -49.65
C ALA A 285 -10.68 -40.54 -50.54
N GLU A 286 -10.29 -39.30 -50.22
CA GLU A 286 -10.59 -38.11 -51.04
C GLU A 286 -9.78 -38.07 -52.35
N LEU A 287 -8.59 -38.67 -52.38
CA LEU A 287 -7.72 -38.68 -53.56
C LEU A 287 -8.07 -39.77 -54.60
N ALA A 288 -8.82 -40.81 -54.21
CA ALA A 288 -9.08 -41.99 -55.06
C ALA A 288 -10.46 -42.00 -55.77
N ASN A 289 -11.33 -41.03 -55.47
CA ASN A 289 -12.65 -40.84 -56.10
C ASN A 289 -13.47 -42.14 -56.32
N GLN A 290 -13.53 -43.02 -55.30
CA GLN A 290 -14.38 -44.21 -55.31
C GLN A 290 -15.54 -44.06 -54.32
N PRO A 291 -16.79 -44.35 -54.71
CA PRO A 291 -17.91 -44.35 -53.78
C PRO A 291 -17.97 -45.66 -52.98
N HIS A 292 -17.88 -45.49 -51.65
CA HIS A 292 -18.20 -46.39 -50.52
C HIS A 292 -17.84 -47.87 -50.60
#